data_AF-A0A662J8D8-F1
#
_entry.id   AF-A0A662J8D8-F1
#
_cell.length_a   1.000
_cell.length_b   1.000
_cell.length_c   1.000
_cell.angle_alpha   90.00
_cell.angle_beta   90.00
_cell.angle_gamma   90.00
#
_symmetry.space_group_name_H-M   'P 1'
#
loop_
_entity.id
_entity.type
_entity.pdbx_description
1 polymer ?
#
loop_
_entity_poly.entity_id
_entity_poly.type
_entity_poly.pdbx_seq_one_letter_code
_entity_poly.pdbx_strand_id
1 'polypeptide(L)' 'GLPEAVLAREAGLCYASLCIVTNMAAGMQARITASEVVEVMRRVRPTVVKVLAEALHLIPDKRGCGCSQASLTASSE' A
#
# COMPACT_ATOMS: atom_id res chain seq x y z
N GLY A 1 -3.09 -6.28 0.47
CA GLY A 1 -3.73 -6.04 -0.84
C GLY A 1 -5.22 -6.24 -0.76
N LEU A 2 -5.61 -7.46 -0.40
CA LEU A 2 -6.92 -7.85 0.11
C LEU A 2 -6.65 -8.95 1.15
N PRO A 3 -7.33 -8.98 2.32
CA PRO A 3 -8.47 -8.15 2.73
C PRO A 3 -8.10 -6.78 3.32
N GLU A 4 -6.82 -6.42 3.42
CA GLU A 4 -6.35 -5.27 4.20
C GLU A 4 -6.95 -3.94 3.73
N ALA A 5 -7.13 -3.74 2.42
CA ALA A 5 -7.74 -2.51 1.90
C ALA A 5 -9.22 -2.38 2.29
N VAL A 6 -9.94 -3.50 2.34
CA VAL A 6 -11.35 -3.55 2.78
C VAL A 6 -11.44 -3.28 4.27
N LEU A 7 -10.64 -4.00 5.06
CA LEU A 7 -10.60 -3.81 6.52
C LEU A 7 -10.20 -2.39 6.92
N ALA A 8 -9.25 -1.78 6.21
CA ALA A 8 -8.88 -0.39 6.47
C ALA A 8 -10.03 0.58 6.17
N ARG A 9 -10.83 0.32 5.13
CA ARG A 9 -12.01 1.11 4.82
C ARG A 9 -13.11 0.93 5.88
N GLU A 10 -13.38 -0.29 6.30
CA GLU A 10 -14.35 -0.61 7.37
C GLU A 10 -13.94 0.05 8.71
N ALA A 11 -12.64 0.07 9.01
CA ALA A 11 -12.08 0.76 10.18
C ALA A 11 -12.05 2.30 10.05
N GLY A 12 -12.53 2.86 8.94
CA GLY A 12 -12.57 4.31 8.71
C GLY A 12 -11.22 4.96 8.39
N LEU A 13 -10.21 4.18 8.01
CA LEU A 13 -8.86 4.66 7.70
C LEU A 13 -8.75 5.06 6.21
N CYS A 14 -8.10 6.19 5.89
CA CYS A 14 -7.67 6.43 4.51
C CYS A 14 -6.44 5.54 4.24
N TYR A 15 -6.53 4.66 3.26
CA TYR A 15 -5.53 3.63 2.95
C TYR A 15 -5.00 3.82 1.53
N ALA A 16 -3.69 3.65 1.34
CA ALA A 16 -3.03 3.61 0.04
C ALA A 16 -1.92 2.57 0.07
N SER A 17 -1.64 1.93 -1.07
CA SER A 17 -0.58 0.95 -1.22
C SER A 17 0.57 1.50 -2.05
N LEU A 18 1.80 1.30 -1.58
CA LEU A 18 3.02 1.48 -2.38
C LEU A 18 3.52 0.09 -2.81
N CYS A 19 3.41 -0.22 -4.10
CA CYS A 19 3.81 -1.50 -4.66
C CYS A 19 5.20 -1.39 -5.30
N ILE A 20 6.06 -2.38 -5.04
CA ILE A 20 7.40 -2.47 -5.64
C ILE A 20 7.37 -3.59 -6.69
N VAL A 21 7.76 -3.27 -7.92
CA VAL A 21 7.95 -4.29 -8.96
C VAL A 21 9.29 -4.96 -8.73
N THR A 22 9.27 -6.23 -8.33
CA THR A 22 10.48 -6.98 -7.99
C THR A 22 10.98 -7.90 -9.09
N ASN A 23 10.11 -8.32 -9.99
CA ASN A 23 10.43 -9.26 -11.06
C ASN A 23 9.39 -9.17 -12.19
N MET A 24 9.74 -9.72 -13.36
CA MET A 24 8.87 -9.77 -14.54
C MET A 24 7.84 -10.92 -14.45
N ALA A 25 7.03 -10.99 -13.39
CA ALA A 25 5.91 -11.92 -13.14
C ALA A 25 6.12 -13.41 -13.53
N ALA A 26 5.08 -14.24 -13.40
CA ALA A 26 5.10 -15.58 -13.99
C ALA A 26 4.70 -15.48 -15.47
N GLY A 27 5.39 -16.21 -16.36
CA GLY A 27 5.08 -16.23 -17.79
C GLY A 27 5.74 -15.12 -18.62
N MET A 28 6.30 -14.08 -18.00
CA MET A 28 7.18 -13.10 -18.69
C MET A 28 8.68 -13.33 -18.37
N GLN A 29 8.99 -14.28 -17.49
CA GLN A 29 10.34 -14.77 -17.22
C GLN A 29 10.30 -16.28 -16.94
N ALA A 30 11.45 -16.94 -17.07
CA ALA A 30 11.55 -18.39 -16.94
C ALA A 30 11.36 -18.90 -15.51
N ARG A 31 11.85 -18.17 -14.49
CA ARG A 31 11.76 -18.56 -13.06
C ARG A 31 11.63 -17.33 -12.18
N ILE A 32 10.86 -17.45 -11.11
CA ILE A 32 10.75 -16.42 -10.06
C ILE A 32 11.37 -16.99 -8.80
N THR A 33 12.23 -16.21 -8.13
CA THR A 33 12.90 -16.65 -6.91
C THR A 33 12.66 -15.68 -5.76
N ALA A 34 12.55 -16.19 -4.53
CA ALA A 34 12.43 -15.33 -3.35
C ALA A 34 13.68 -14.47 -3.12
N SER A 35 14.86 -14.97 -3.50
CA SER A 35 16.14 -14.23 -3.40
C SER A 35 16.15 -12.97 -4.27
N GLU A 36 15.63 -13.05 -5.50
CA GLU A 36 15.49 -11.89 -6.40
C GLU A 36 14.62 -10.79 -5.78
N VAL A 37 13.49 -11.19 -5.18
CA VAL A 37 12.58 -10.26 -4.49
C VAL A 37 13.31 -9.54 -3.37
N VAL A 38 14.03 -10.26 -2.51
CA VAL A 38 14.80 -9.69 -1.40
C VAL A 38 15.90 -8.74 -1.90
N GLU A 39 16.60 -9.11 -2.97
CA GLU A 39 17.65 -8.29 -3.55
C GLU A 39 17.12 -6.96 -4.12
N VAL A 40 16.02 -7.02 -4.88
CA VAL A 40 15.38 -5.80 -5.40
C VAL A 40 14.86 -4.93 -4.27
N MET A 41 14.23 -5.52 -3.25
CA MET A 41 13.75 -4.76 -2.08
C MET A 41 14.89 -4.08 -1.33
N ARG A 42 16.04 -4.75 -1.15
CA ARG A 42 17.23 -4.16 -0.54
C ARG A 42 17.74 -2.97 -1.37
N ARG A 43 17.75 -3.10 -2.70
CA ARG A 43 18.18 -2.06 -3.64
C ARG A 43 17.25 -0.84 -3.59
N VAL A 44 15.93 -1.04 -3.56
CA VAL A 44 14.95 0.07 -3.61
C VAL A 44 14.60 0.67 -2.24
N ARG A 45 15.00 0.02 -1.14
CA ARG A 45 14.70 0.47 0.23
C ARG A 45 14.97 1.97 0.47
N PRO A 46 16.12 2.55 0.06
CA PRO A 46 16.35 3.98 0.28
C PRO A 46 15.32 4.86 -0.41
N THR A 47 14.92 4.51 -1.64
CA THR A 47 13.88 5.21 -2.39
C THR A 47 12.51 5.09 -1.72
N VAL A 48 12.15 3.89 -1.25
CA VAL A 48 10.88 3.67 -0.53
C VAL A 48 10.81 4.53 0.74
N VAL A 49 11.87 4.56 1.54
CA VAL A 49 11.93 5.40 2.76
C VAL A 49 11.79 6.87 2.40
N LYS A 50 12.46 7.34 1.35
CA LYS A 50 12.34 8.73 0.88
C LYS A 50 10.90 9.05 0.46
N VAL A 51 10.26 8.20 -0.35
CA VAL A 51 8.87 8.41 -0.80
C VAL A 51 7.92 8.49 0.39
N LEU A 52 8.06 7.60 1.38
CA LEU A 52 7.23 7.62 2.59
C LEU A 52 7.46 8.90 3.42
N ALA A 53 8.71 9.33 3.58
CA ALA A 53 9.03 10.56 4.31
C ALA A 53 8.41 11.81 3.63
N GLU A 54 8.51 11.91 2.30
CA GLU A 54 7.88 13.00 1.54
C GLU A 54 6.35 12.92 1.62
N ALA A 55 5.78 11.72 1.49
CA ALA A 55 4.34 11.53 1.57
C ALA A 55 3.76 12.01 2.90
N LEU A 56 4.46 11.78 4.03
CA LEU A 56 4.02 12.26 5.34
C LEU A 56 3.85 13.79 5.39
N HIS A 57 4.73 14.55 4.73
CA HIS A 57 4.62 16.01 4.69
C HIS A 57 3.50 16.51 3.76
N LEU A 58 3.06 15.67 2.82
CA LEU A 58 2.01 16.01 1.84
C LEU A 58 0.60 15.62 2.31
N ILE A 59 0.47 14.88 3.41
CA ILE A 59 -0.84 14.52 3.96
C ILE A 59 -1.46 15.76 4.63
N PRO A 60 -2.65 16.21 4.18
CA PRO A 60 -3.29 17.38 4.75
C PRO A 60 -3.90 17.10 6.13
N ASP A 61 -3.92 18.10 7.01
CA ASP A 61 -4.56 18.02 8.33
C ASP A 61 -6.05 17.67 8.24
N LYS A 62 -6.74 18.25 7.25
CA LYS A 62 -8.15 17.96 6.94
C LYS A 62 -8.23 17.03 5.73
N ARG A 63 -8.77 15.84 5.95
CA ARG A 63 -8.93 14.81 4.91
C ARG A 63 -10.18 15.09 4.07
N GLY A 64 -10.04 15.05 2.74
CA GLY A 64 -11.15 15.14 1.77
C GLY A 64 -11.71 13.77 1.33
N CYS A 65 -11.36 12.70 2.05
CA CYS A 65 -11.70 11.31 1.73
C CYS A 65 -12.99 10.89 2.47
N GLY A 66 -13.83 10.03 1.88
CA GLY A 66 -15.05 9.50 2.52
C GLY A 66 -14.81 8.33 3.49
N CYS A 67 -13.56 7.97 3.81
CA CYS A 67 -13.28 6.77 4.60
C CYS A 67 -13.85 6.84 6.01
N SER A 68 -13.81 7.98 6.70
CA SER A 68 -14.33 8.11 8.06
C SER A 68 -15.85 7.91 8.18
N GLN A 69 -16.57 7.94 7.05
CA GLN A 69 -18.02 7.71 7.01
C GLN A 69 -18.36 6.22 6.81
N ALA A 70 -17.41 5.40 6.36
CA ALA A 70 -17.64 3.98 6.10
C ALA A 70 -17.90 3.16 7.37
N SER A 71 -17.37 3.62 8.51
CA SER A 71 -17.68 3.01 9.82
C SER A 71 -19.12 3.25 10.28
N LEU A 72 -19.84 4.23 9.72
CA LEU A 72 -21.23 4.54 10.07
C LEU A 72 -22.23 3.63 9.33
N THR A 73 -21.89 3.21 8.11
CA THR A 73 -22.75 2.33 7.30
C THR A 73 -22.74 0.89 7.80
N ALA A 74 -21.69 0.45 8.49
CA ALA A 74 -21.58 -0.91 9.05
C ALA A 74 -22.37 -1.12 10.35
N SER A 75 -22.86 -0.06 11.00
CA SER A 75 -23.62 -0.13 12.26
C SER A 75 -25.13 0.02 12.08
N SER A 76 -25.61 0.01 10.83
CA SER A 76 -27.03 0.21 10.47
C SER A 76 -27.74 -1.09 10.04
N GLU A 77 -27.11 -2.25 10.26
CA GLU A 77 -27.68 -3.58 10.05
C GLU A 77 -27.88 -4.33 11.37
#